data_AF-X1G2Q7-F1
#
_entry.id   AF-X1G2Q7-F1
#
_cell.length_a   1.000
_cell.length_b   1.000
_cell.length_c   1.000
_cell.angle_alpha   90.00
_cell.angle_beta   90.00
_cell.angle_gamma   90.00
#
_symmetry.space_group_name_H-M   'P 1'
#
loop_
_entity.id
_entity.type
_entity.pdbx_description
1 polymer ?
#
loop_
_entity_poly.entity_id
_entity_poly.type
_entity_poly.pdbx_seq_one_letter_code
_entity_poly.pdbx_strand_id
1 'polypeptide(L)'
;MDKNKLIIFGVIGGIIIVVVLFIVGFLLGDKGESPYNVQATLKFWGINEPYAYQGVFEQFKEVYPNVSITYRGFDSILDYEQTLLDALAAGTGPDIFMVRNNDLARKANKIFPVPGSKYSLLRLRNDFPQVVEQNFAPQGGIYALPTSIDTLVLLYNRTALNEAAVVFPPETWEEVQEVVPKLIIYDDMGAVTRAAIALGGSRNVNRAKDILSLLMLQGGAELVNDEYTAATFASQEGVEALTFYTQFANPNSK
;
A
#
# COMPACT_ATOMS: atom_id res chain seq x y z
N MET A 1 17.53 -54.29 -15.11
CA MET A 1 16.83 -53.07 -14.69
C MET A 1 16.20 -52.47 -15.93
N ASP A 2 14.87 -52.34 -15.98
CA ASP A 2 14.16 -51.87 -17.18
C ASP A 2 14.61 -50.47 -17.58
N LYS A 3 14.77 -50.21 -18.89
CA LYS A 3 15.15 -48.90 -19.45
C LYS A 3 14.27 -47.76 -18.90
N ASN A 4 12.99 -48.03 -18.65
CA ASN A 4 12.05 -47.07 -18.09
C ASN A 4 12.35 -46.72 -16.62
N LYS A 5 12.88 -47.65 -15.82
CA LYS A 5 13.30 -47.38 -14.44
C LYS A 5 14.59 -46.55 -14.41
N LEU A 6 15.51 -46.78 -15.35
CA LEU A 6 16.76 -46.02 -15.48
C LEU A 6 16.52 -44.55 -15.86
N ILE A 7 15.52 -44.29 -16.73
CA ILE A 7 15.10 -42.93 -17.10
C ILE A 7 14.45 -42.21 -15.91
N ILE A 8 13.58 -42.90 -15.16
CA ILE A 8 12.92 -42.31 -13.97
C ILE A 8 13.94 -41.95 -12.88
N PHE A 9 14.92 -42.82 -12.61
CA PHE A 9 16.00 -42.51 -11.65
C PHE A 9 16.89 -41.36 -12.13
N GLY A 10 17.16 -41.26 -13.43
CA GLY A 10 17.91 -40.15 -14.01
C GLY A 10 17.18 -38.81 -13.92
N VAL A 11 15.87 -38.80 -14.15
CA VAL A 11 15.04 -37.58 -14.05
C VAL A 11 14.89 -37.13 -12.59
N ILE A 12 14.66 -38.06 -11.66
CA ILE A 12 14.57 -37.74 -10.23
C ILE A 12 15.93 -37.25 -9.70
N GLY A 13 17.03 -37.89 -10.08
CA GLY A 13 18.37 -37.43 -9.74
C GLY A 13 18.70 -36.04 -10.31
N GLY A 14 18.29 -35.76 -11.55
CA GLY A 14 18.43 -34.44 -12.17
C GLY A 14 17.63 -33.35 -11.47
N ILE A 15 16.38 -33.62 -11.08
CA ILE A 15 15.54 -32.66 -10.35
C ILE A 15 16.12 -32.37 -8.96
N ILE A 16 16.60 -33.39 -8.24
CA ILE A 16 17.23 -33.22 -6.92
C ILE A 16 18.50 -32.36 -7.04
N ILE A 17 19.32 -32.57 -8.07
CA ILE A 17 20.54 -31.77 -8.30
C ILE A 17 20.20 -30.32 -8.63
N VAL A 18 19.16 -30.07 -9.44
CA VAL A 18 18.71 -28.71 -9.77
C VAL A 18 18.16 -28.00 -8.54
N VAL A 19 17.39 -28.68 -7.68
CA VAL A 19 16.88 -28.13 -6.42
C VAL A 19 18.02 -27.83 -5.43
N VAL A 20 18.99 -28.74 -5.31
CA VAL A 20 20.18 -28.53 -4.46
C VAL A 20 21.02 -27.37 -4.98
N LEU A 21 21.22 -27.24 -6.29
CA LEU A 21 21.96 -26.13 -6.89
C LEU A 21 21.20 -24.80 -6.76
N PHE A 22 19.86 -24.80 -6.78
CA PHE A 22 19.05 -23.61 -6.49
C PHE A 22 19.18 -23.18 -5.03
N ILE A 23 19.13 -24.12 -4.08
CA ILE A 23 19.29 -23.85 -2.65
C ILE A 23 20.71 -23.36 -2.34
N VAL A 24 21.72 -23.99 -2.94
CA VAL A 24 23.13 -23.62 -2.77
C VAL A 24 23.43 -22.27 -3.44
N GLY A 25 22.83 -21.98 -4.60
CA GLY A 25 22.94 -20.68 -5.28
C GLY A 25 22.25 -19.53 -4.52
N PHE A 26 21.14 -19.82 -3.83
CA PHE A 26 20.46 -18.85 -2.96
C PHE A 26 21.21 -18.62 -1.64
N LEU A 27 21.91 -19.64 -1.12
CA LEU A 27 22.69 -19.56 0.12
C LEU A 27 24.14 -19.05 -0.06
N LEU A 28 24.76 -19.22 -1.23
CA LEU A 28 26.16 -18.80 -1.48
C LEU A 28 26.27 -17.46 -2.24
N GLY A 29 25.15 -16.83 -2.60
CA GLY A 29 25.11 -15.63 -3.43
C GLY A 29 25.28 -14.29 -2.72
N ASP A 30 25.19 -14.23 -1.39
CA ASP A 30 25.45 -13.01 -0.62
C ASP A 30 26.69 -13.22 0.26
N LYS A 31 27.71 -12.37 0.11
CA LYS A 31 28.87 -12.32 1.02
C LYS A 31 28.48 -11.65 2.34
N GLY A 32 27.36 -12.05 2.91
CA GLY A 32 26.96 -11.73 4.28
C GLY A 32 27.62 -12.71 5.26
N GLU A 33 27.81 -12.28 6.50
CA GLU A 33 28.13 -13.21 7.58
C GLU A 33 27.05 -14.30 7.66
N SER A 34 27.46 -15.53 7.98
CA SER A 34 26.52 -16.66 8.14
C SER A 34 25.38 -16.25 9.08
N PRO A 35 24.10 -16.49 8.72
CA PRO A 35 22.94 -16.11 9.55
C PRO A 35 23.00 -16.65 10.98
N TYR A 36 23.74 -17.74 11.20
CA TYR A 36 23.95 -18.36 12.51
C TYR A 36 24.93 -17.62 13.42
N ASN A 37 25.77 -16.72 12.89
CA ASN A 37 26.80 -16.04 13.67
C ASN A 37 26.37 -14.66 14.19
N VAL A 38 25.22 -14.15 13.75
CA VAL A 38 24.71 -12.84 14.15
C VAL A 38 23.78 -12.98 15.37
N GLN A 39 24.15 -12.36 16.50
CA GLN A 39 23.29 -12.23 17.68
C GLN A 39 22.87 -10.77 17.86
N ALA A 40 21.56 -10.50 17.85
CA ALA A 40 21.04 -9.15 18.02
C ALA A 40 19.59 -9.16 18.53
N THR A 41 19.18 -8.07 19.18
CA THR A 41 17.78 -7.77 19.48
C THR A 41 17.40 -6.46 18.79
N LEU A 42 16.48 -6.54 17.83
CA LEU A 42 16.01 -5.40 17.05
C LEU A 42 14.70 -4.85 17.65
N LYS A 43 14.65 -3.56 17.92
CA LYS A 43 13.44 -2.83 18.34
C LYS A 43 12.71 -2.36 17.10
N PHE A 44 11.47 -2.81 16.91
CA PHE A 44 10.60 -2.38 15.81
C PHE A 44 9.36 -1.67 16.33
N TRP A 45 9.16 -0.40 15.98
CA TRP A 45 7.96 0.36 16.37
C TRP A 45 7.05 0.65 15.18
N GLY A 46 5.75 0.47 15.37
CA GLY A 46 4.76 0.69 14.31
C GLY A 46 3.37 1.00 14.82
N ILE A 47 2.46 1.16 13.86
CA ILE A 47 1.02 1.28 14.12
C ILE A 47 0.39 -0.12 14.01
N ASN A 48 -0.63 -0.38 14.81
CA ASN A 48 -1.33 -1.66 14.96
C ASN A 48 -0.63 -2.68 15.87
N GLU A 49 -1.42 -3.67 16.27
CA GLU A 49 -1.07 -4.74 17.21
C GLU A 49 0.01 -5.71 16.68
N PRO A 50 0.82 -6.31 17.58
CA PRO A 50 1.89 -7.24 17.21
C PRO A 50 1.46 -8.43 16.35
N TYR A 51 0.22 -8.90 16.50
CA TYR A 51 -0.31 -10.05 15.77
C TYR A 51 -0.27 -9.87 14.24
N ALA A 52 -0.34 -8.64 13.74
CA ALA A 52 -0.29 -8.37 12.30
C ALA A 52 1.04 -8.79 11.64
N TYR A 53 2.13 -8.89 12.42
CA TYR A 53 3.48 -9.18 11.92
C TYR A 53 4.06 -10.50 12.46
N GLN A 54 3.31 -11.23 13.30
CA GLN A 54 3.82 -12.42 13.95
C GLN A 54 4.35 -13.46 12.95
N GLY A 55 3.60 -13.75 11.89
CA GLY A 55 4.02 -14.71 10.86
C GLY A 55 5.31 -14.29 10.14
N VAL A 56 5.53 -12.99 9.95
CA VAL A 56 6.77 -12.46 9.35
C VAL A 56 7.94 -12.63 10.31
N PHE A 57 7.74 -12.37 11.60
CA PHE A 57 8.79 -12.53 12.62
C PHE A 57 9.17 -14.00 12.83
N GLU A 58 8.22 -14.92 12.73
CA GLU A 58 8.45 -16.36 12.78
C GLU A 58 9.32 -16.82 11.60
N GLN A 59 8.96 -16.45 10.37
CA GLN A 59 9.77 -16.74 9.18
C GLN A 59 11.17 -16.11 9.25
N PHE A 60 11.27 -14.88 9.76
CA PHE A 60 12.57 -14.22 9.96
C PHE A 60 13.45 -14.99 10.95
N LYS A 61 12.88 -15.51 12.03
CA LYS A 61 13.60 -16.30 13.04
C LYS A 61 14.09 -17.65 12.50
N GLU A 62 13.39 -18.26 11.55
CA GLU A 62 13.87 -19.48 10.89
C GLU A 62 15.16 -19.23 10.10
N VAL A 63 15.29 -18.05 9.48
CA VAL A 63 16.49 -17.64 8.72
C VAL A 63 17.58 -17.12 9.65
N TYR A 64 17.23 -16.35 10.68
CA TYR A 64 18.13 -15.73 11.65
C TYR A 64 17.79 -16.17 13.08
N PRO A 65 18.15 -17.41 13.48
CA PRO A 65 17.69 -18.00 14.75
C PRO A 65 18.20 -17.26 16.00
N ASN A 66 19.29 -16.52 15.85
CA ASN A 66 19.97 -15.78 16.90
C ASN A 66 19.61 -14.28 16.94
N VAL A 67 18.69 -13.84 16.07
CA VAL A 67 18.18 -12.47 16.05
C VAL A 67 16.73 -12.45 16.55
N SER A 68 16.45 -11.61 17.56
CA SER A 68 15.09 -11.44 18.10
C SER A 68 14.52 -10.07 17.74
N ILE A 69 13.22 -9.99 17.43
CA ILE A 69 12.53 -8.73 17.17
C ILE A 69 11.59 -8.43 18.34
N THR A 70 11.73 -7.24 18.93
CA THR A 70 10.82 -6.70 19.94
C THR A 70 9.95 -5.63 19.29
N TYR A 71 8.68 -5.96 19.06
CA TYR A 71 7.72 -5.06 18.43
C TYR A 71 6.95 -4.22 19.47
N ARG A 72 6.80 -2.92 19.20
CA ARG A 72 5.93 -2.00 19.95
C ARG A 72 4.90 -1.40 19.01
N GLY A 73 3.64 -1.82 19.15
CA GLY A 73 2.49 -1.27 18.46
C GLY A 73 1.92 -0.05 19.18
N PHE A 74 1.38 0.89 18.40
CA PHE A 74 0.66 2.06 18.89
C PHE A 74 -0.69 2.16 18.18
N ASP A 75 -1.74 2.48 18.92
CA ASP A 75 -3.10 2.65 18.37
C ASP A 75 -3.36 4.08 17.89
N SER A 76 -2.66 5.05 18.49
CA SER A 76 -2.74 6.47 18.15
C SER A 76 -1.53 6.87 17.33
N ILE A 77 -1.77 7.39 16.13
CA ILE A 77 -0.72 7.97 15.29
C ILE A 77 -0.04 9.17 15.97
N LEU A 78 -0.79 9.94 16.77
CA LEU A 78 -0.26 11.10 17.47
C LEU A 78 0.73 10.67 18.57
N ASP A 79 0.35 9.68 19.37
CA ASP A 79 1.19 9.16 20.45
C ASP A 79 2.43 8.46 19.89
N TYR A 80 2.26 7.73 18.78
CA TYR A 80 3.37 7.12 18.04
C TYR A 80 4.41 8.15 17.62
N GLU A 81 3.98 9.19 16.91
CA GLU A 81 4.87 10.22 16.37
C GLU A 81 5.59 11.00 17.48
N GLN A 82 4.87 11.37 18.55
CA GLN A 82 5.47 12.06 19.68
C GLN A 82 6.50 11.17 20.40
N THR A 83 6.13 9.93 20.71
CA THR A 83 7.02 8.99 21.41
C THR A 83 8.26 8.66 20.57
N LEU A 84 8.10 8.47 19.26
CA LEU A 84 9.20 8.23 18.35
C LEU A 84 10.16 9.43 18.32
N LEU A 85 9.63 10.65 18.21
CA LEU A 85 10.45 11.86 18.17
C LEU A 85 11.27 12.03 19.46
N ASP A 86 10.64 11.86 20.63
CA ASP A 86 11.30 11.97 21.93
C ASP A 86 12.37 10.90 22.11
N ALA A 87 12.08 9.65 21.73
CA ALA A 87 13.02 8.55 21.83
C ALA A 87 14.24 8.75 20.90
N LEU A 88 14.03 9.23 19.67
CA LEU A 88 15.12 9.56 18.74
C LEU A 88 15.98 10.72 19.29
N ALA A 89 15.37 11.76 19.86
CA ALA A 89 16.09 12.87 20.47
C ALA A 89 16.91 12.43 21.70
N ALA A 90 16.39 11.49 22.48
CA ALA A 90 17.06 10.91 23.65
C ALA A 90 18.08 9.82 23.31
N GLY A 91 18.26 9.45 22.03
CA GLY A 91 19.16 8.36 21.62
C GLY A 91 18.68 6.96 22.03
N THR A 92 17.38 6.80 22.33
CA THR A 92 16.74 5.54 22.76
C THR A 92 15.71 5.02 21.75
N GLY A 93 15.72 5.59 20.54
CA GLY A 93 14.83 5.22 19.45
C GLY A 93 14.94 3.76 19.01
N PRO A 94 13.97 3.28 18.23
CA PRO A 94 13.98 1.93 17.68
C PRO A 94 15.00 1.76 16.54
N ASP A 95 15.35 0.52 16.23
CA ASP A 95 16.18 0.17 15.08
C ASP A 95 15.39 0.21 13.77
N ILE A 96 14.11 -0.16 13.84
CA ILE A 96 13.17 -0.17 12.71
C ILE A 96 11.92 0.60 13.14
N PHE A 97 11.40 1.48 12.28
CA PHE A 97 10.14 2.15 12.55
C PHE A 97 9.36 2.43 11.27
N MET A 98 8.03 2.44 11.39
CA MET A 98 7.13 2.78 10.29
C MET A 98 7.15 4.27 9.96
N VAL A 99 7.01 4.56 8.67
CA VAL A 99 6.94 5.93 8.16
C VAL A 99 5.73 6.03 7.26
N ARG A 100 4.92 7.08 7.45
CA ARG A 100 3.82 7.38 6.51
C ARG A 100 4.42 7.81 5.17
N ASN A 101 3.80 7.40 4.08
CA ASN A 101 4.23 7.71 2.71
C ASN A 101 4.45 9.22 2.47
N ASN A 102 3.65 10.07 3.10
CA ASN A 102 3.73 11.53 2.98
C ASN A 102 4.70 12.20 3.95
N ASP A 103 5.43 11.44 4.78
CA ASP A 103 6.22 11.97 5.88
C ASP A 103 7.72 11.62 5.80
N LEU A 104 8.13 10.94 4.73
CA LEU A 104 9.54 10.56 4.54
C LEU A 104 10.45 11.78 4.51
N ALA A 105 10.06 12.85 3.80
CA ALA A 105 10.86 14.07 3.70
C ALA A 105 11.13 14.71 5.08
N ARG A 106 10.14 14.69 5.99
CA ARG A 106 10.32 15.22 7.35
C ARG A 106 11.21 14.33 8.23
N LYS A 107 11.33 13.04 7.88
CA LYS A 107 12.12 12.05 8.60
C LYS A 107 13.47 11.74 7.94
N ALA A 108 13.81 12.42 6.83
CA ALA A 108 15.01 12.15 6.05
C ALA A 108 16.31 12.29 6.88
N ASN A 109 16.34 13.19 7.88
CA ASN A 109 17.48 13.35 8.78
C ASN A 109 17.48 12.39 9.99
N LYS A 110 16.53 11.46 10.06
CA LYS A 110 16.35 10.46 11.13
C LYS A 110 16.46 9.02 10.62
N ILE A 111 16.64 8.83 9.31
CA ILE A 111 16.65 7.54 8.64
C ILE A 111 17.89 7.47 7.75
N PHE A 112 18.49 6.28 7.67
CA PHE A 112 19.57 6.00 6.75
C PHE A 112 19.06 5.21 5.55
N PRO A 113 19.57 5.50 4.34
CA PRO A 113 19.21 4.68 3.18
C PRO A 113 19.77 3.27 3.35
N VAL A 114 19.01 2.29 2.89
CA VAL A 114 19.46 0.90 2.80
C VAL A 114 20.71 0.86 1.90
N PRO A 115 21.81 0.21 2.34
CA PRO A 115 22.99 0.08 1.50
C PRO A 115 22.64 -0.60 0.17
N GLY A 116 23.03 0.01 -0.96
CA GLY A 116 22.73 -0.52 -2.29
C GLY A 116 23.28 -1.93 -2.55
N SER A 117 24.32 -2.34 -1.80
CA SER A 117 24.85 -3.70 -1.80
C SER A 117 23.91 -4.72 -1.15
N LYS A 118 23.02 -4.29 -0.26
CA LYS A 118 22.01 -5.12 0.42
C LYS A 118 20.67 -5.09 -0.32
N TYR A 119 20.29 -3.95 -0.86
CA TYR A 119 19.07 -3.81 -1.63
C TYR A 119 19.24 -2.72 -2.69
N SER A 120 19.26 -3.12 -3.97
CA SER A 120 19.55 -2.21 -5.08
C SER A 120 18.29 -1.53 -5.62
N LEU A 121 18.46 -0.37 -6.25
CA LEU A 121 17.36 0.34 -6.93
C LEU A 121 16.74 -0.49 -8.06
N LEU A 122 17.55 -1.29 -8.76
CA LEU A 122 17.04 -2.22 -9.77
C LEU A 122 16.11 -3.27 -9.15
N ARG A 123 16.47 -3.80 -7.97
CA ARG A 123 15.61 -4.73 -7.25
C ARG A 123 14.31 -4.05 -6.80
N LEU A 124 14.37 -2.83 -6.27
CA LEU A 124 13.18 -2.05 -5.92
C LEU A 124 12.20 -1.93 -7.09
N ARG A 125 12.71 -1.59 -8.29
CA ARG A 125 11.90 -1.45 -9.52
C ARG A 125 11.28 -2.75 -10.00
N ASN A 126 11.90 -3.88 -9.73
CA ASN A 126 11.38 -5.20 -10.09
C ASN A 126 10.34 -5.69 -9.06
N ASP A 127 10.57 -5.39 -7.78
CA ASP A 127 9.76 -5.87 -6.67
C ASP A 127 8.49 -5.01 -6.46
N PHE A 128 8.51 -3.73 -6.91
CA PHE A 128 7.44 -2.77 -6.64
C PHE A 128 7.05 -1.89 -7.84
N PRO A 129 5.80 -1.37 -7.88
CA PRO A 129 5.41 -0.34 -8.83
C PRO A 129 6.24 0.95 -8.70
N GLN A 130 6.34 1.71 -9.79
CA GLN A 130 7.18 2.92 -9.88
C GLN A 130 6.92 3.95 -8.77
N VAL A 131 5.68 4.06 -8.27
CA VAL A 131 5.30 4.98 -7.18
C VAL A 131 6.12 4.75 -5.90
N VAL A 132 6.61 3.53 -5.66
CA VAL A 132 7.43 3.20 -4.50
C VAL A 132 8.80 3.85 -4.61
N GLU A 133 9.42 3.82 -5.79
CA GLU A 133 10.68 4.54 -6.03
C GLU A 133 10.49 6.04 -5.88
N GLN A 134 9.41 6.60 -6.46
CA GLN A 134 9.11 8.03 -6.38
C GLN A 134 8.96 8.50 -4.92
N ASN A 135 8.29 7.72 -4.08
CA ASN A 135 8.02 8.10 -2.69
C ASN A 135 9.18 7.78 -1.74
N PHE A 136 9.89 6.67 -1.95
CA PHE A 136 10.81 6.12 -0.94
C PHE A 136 12.27 6.02 -1.36
N ALA A 137 12.59 6.32 -2.62
CA ALA A 137 13.96 6.30 -3.13
C ALA A 137 14.45 7.63 -3.73
N PRO A 138 14.26 8.78 -3.04
CA PRO A 138 14.70 10.07 -3.55
C PRO A 138 16.22 10.05 -3.83
N GLN A 139 16.61 10.62 -4.98
CA GLN A 139 18.02 10.71 -5.41
C GLN A 139 18.73 9.34 -5.51
N GLY A 140 17.96 8.25 -5.63
CA GLY A 140 18.47 6.88 -5.81
C GLY A 140 18.80 6.14 -4.51
N GLY A 141 18.71 6.78 -3.34
CA GLY A 141 18.87 6.14 -2.04
C GLY A 141 17.54 5.63 -1.51
N ILE A 142 17.44 4.35 -1.12
CA ILE A 142 16.19 3.73 -0.65
C ILE A 142 16.05 3.93 0.85
N TYR A 143 15.12 4.77 1.30
CA TYR A 143 14.96 5.12 2.73
C TYR A 143 13.86 4.34 3.44
N ALA A 144 12.91 3.77 2.70
CA ALA A 144 11.87 2.94 3.27
C ALA A 144 11.36 1.92 2.23
N LEU A 145 10.69 0.88 2.73
CA LEU A 145 9.98 -0.09 1.91
C LEU A 145 8.51 -0.13 2.36
N PRO A 146 7.56 -0.19 1.42
CA PRO A 146 6.15 -0.25 1.77
C PRO A 146 5.83 -1.63 2.36
N THR A 147 5.04 -1.63 3.44
CA THR A 147 4.46 -2.87 3.98
C THR A 147 3.20 -3.29 3.23
N SER A 148 2.53 -2.32 2.60
CA SER A 148 1.36 -2.51 1.75
C SER A 148 1.23 -1.33 0.79
N ILE A 149 0.46 -1.53 -0.28
CA ILE A 149 0.06 -0.49 -1.23
C ILE A 149 -1.45 -0.64 -1.38
N ASP A 150 -2.19 0.44 -1.15
CA ASP A 150 -3.63 0.51 -1.36
C ASP A 150 -3.96 1.51 -2.47
N THR A 151 -5.06 1.24 -3.16
CA THR A 151 -5.58 2.07 -4.26
C THR A 151 -7.07 2.27 -4.09
N LEU A 152 -7.56 3.43 -4.50
CA LEU A 152 -9.01 3.64 -4.61
C LEU A 152 -9.55 2.81 -5.78
N VAL A 153 -10.60 2.02 -5.49
CA VAL A 153 -11.34 1.23 -6.48
C VAL A 153 -12.84 1.39 -6.23
N LEU A 154 -13.63 1.35 -7.31
CA LEU A 154 -15.08 1.30 -7.20
C LEU A 154 -15.52 -0.16 -7.12
N LEU A 155 -16.08 -0.55 -5.97
CA LEU A 155 -16.74 -1.84 -5.80
C LEU A 155 -18.23 -1.70 -6.10
N TYR A 156 -18.81 -2.66 -6.81
CA TYR A 156 -20.22 -2.64 -7.18
C TYR A 156 -20.95 -3.93 -6.75
N ASN A 157 -22.25 -3.80 -6.49
CA ASN A 157 -23.12 -4.92 -6.19
C ASN A 157 -23.72 -5.48 -7.50
N ARG A 158 -23.27 -6.67 -7.90
CA ARG A 158 -23.75 -7.36 -9.12
C ARG A 158 -25.26 -7.58 -9.13
N THR A 159 -25.85 -7.92 -7.99
CA THR A 159 -27.30 -8.12 -7.87
C THR A 159 -28.05 -6.82 -8.13
N ALA A 160 -27.59 -5.70 -7.58
CA ALA A 160 -28.21 -4.40 -7.80
C ALA A 160 -28.13 -3.96 -9.27
N LEU A 161 -27.00 -4.20 -9.95
CA LEU A 161 -26.87 -3.93 -11.39
C LEU A 161 -27.84 -4.79 -12.21
N ASN A 162 -27.94 -6.09 -11.90
CA ASN A 162 -28.84 -7.01 -12.60
C ASN A 162 -30.33 -6.65 -12.40
N GLU A 163 -30.74 -6.29 -11.18
CA GLU A 163 -32.09 -5.80 -10.87
C GLU A 163 -32.46 -4.56 -11.70
N ALA A 164 -31.48 -3.69 -11.93
CA ALA A 164 -31.61 -2.47 -12.74
C ALA A 164 -31.41 -2.70 -14.26
N ALA A 165 -31.28 -3.95 -14.70
CA ALA A 165 -30.98 -4.33 -16.08
C ALA A 165 -29.70 -3.68 -16.66
N VAL A 166 -28.70 -3.42 -15.81
CA VAL A 166 -27.38 -2.93 -16.19
C VAL A 166 -26.46 -4.13 -16.43
N VAL A 167 -26.18 -4.42 -17.70
CA VAL A 167 -25.44 -5.63 -18.12
C VAL A 167 -23.94 -5.50 -17.86
N PHE A 168 -23.37 -4.31 -18.06
CA PHE A 168 -21.96 -4.03 -17.86
C PHE A 168 -21.80 -2.95 -16.78
N PRO A 169 -20.86 -3.11 -15.83
CA PRO A 169 -20.56 -2.05 -14.88
C PRO A 169 -20.03 -0.82 -15.64
N PRO A 170 -20.33 0.40 -15.19
CA PRO A 170 -19.84 1.61 -15.84
C PRO A 170 -18.32 1.71 -15.74
N GLU A 171 -17.69 2.11 -16.83
CA GLU A 171 -16.24 2.33 -16.95
C GLU A 171 -15.86 3.82 -16.89
N THR A 172 -16.83 4.72 -17.11
CA THR A 172 -16.62 6.18 -17.02
C THR A 172 -17.57 6.85 -16.04
N TRP A 173 -17.26 8.09 -15.63
CA TRP A 173 -18.11 8.86 -14.72
C TRP A 173 -19.44 9.28 -15.36
N GLU A 174 -19.45 9.50 -16.66
CA GLU A 174 -20.67 9.76 -17.44
C GLU A 174 -21.58 8.53 -17.40
N GLU A 175 -21.03 7.33 -17.63
CA GLU A 175 -21.79 6.08 -17.52
C GLU A 175 -22.28 5.85 -16.07
N VAL A 176 -21.50 6.22 -15.06
CA VAL A 176 -21.94 6.21 -13.65
C VAL A 176 -23.19 7.09 -13.48
N GLN A 177 -23.18 8.32 -14.00
CA GLN A 177 -24.34 9.21 -13.92
C GLN A 177 -25.57 8.64 -14.63
N GLU A 178 -25.40 7.96 -15.77
CA GLU A 178 -26.50 7.32 -16.50
C GLU A 178 -27.13 6.13 -15.76
N VAL A 179 -26.33 5.37 -14.99
CA VAL A 179 -26.84 4.21 -14.23
C VAL A 179 -27.39 4.59 -12.86
N VAL A 180 -26.96 5.71 -12.26
CA VAL A 180 -27.39 6.13 -10.92
C VAL A 180 -28.92 6.16 -10.77
N PRO A 181 -29.70 6.82 -11.66
CA PRO A 181 -31.16 6.84 -11.52
C PRO A 181 -31.83 5.46 -11.56
N LYS A 182 -31.19 4.46 -12.18
CA LYS A 182 -31.71 3.08 -12.28
C LYS A 182 -31.45 2.26 -11.02
N LEU A 183 -30.48 2.66 -10.21
CA LEU A 183 -30.00 1.91 -9.04
C LEU A 183 -30.59 2.40 -7.72
N ILE A 184 -31.11 3.62 -7.68
CA ILE A 184 -31.76 4.17 -6.49
C ILE A 184 -33.10 3.47 -6.26
N ILE A 185 -33.34 3.02 -5.03
CA ILE A 185 -34.65 2.52 -4.59
C ILE A 185 -35.24 3.52 -3.61
N TYR A 186 -36.51 3.85 -3.84
CA TYR A 186 -37.33 4.66 -2.95
C TYR A 186 -38.40 3.80 -2.27
N ASP A 187 -38.80 4.16 -1.06
CA ASP A 187 -40.03 3.66 -0.45
C ASP A 187 -41.27 4.42 -0.95
N ASP A 188 -42.45 4.00 -0.48
CA ASP A 188 -43.74 4.61 -0.84
C ASP A 188 -43.86 6.08 -0.39
N MET A 189 -43.03 6.53 0.56
CA MET A 189 -42.97 7.91 1.05
C MET A 189 -41.94 8.75 0.28
N GLY A 190 -41.23 8.17 -0.68
CA GLY A 190 -40.21 8.83 -1.49
C GLY A 190 -38.85 8.94 -0.79
N ALA A 191 -38.62 8.22 0.31
CA ALA A 191 -37.32 8.17 0.97
C ALA A 191 -36.41 7.15 0.29
N VAL A 192 -35.13 7.48 0.12
CA VAL A 192 -34.13 6.56 -0.43
C VAL A 192 -33.87 5.43 0.56
N THR A 193 -34.22 4.20 0.19
CA THR A 193 -33.92 2.98 0.96
C THR A 193 -32.65 2.29 0.50
N ARG A 194 -32.23 2.53 -0.75
CA ARG A 194 -30.93 2.11 -1.30
C ARG A 194 -30.36 3.20 -2.20
N ALA A 195 -29.21 3.74 -1.83
CA ALA A 195 -28.44 4.65 -2.68
C ALA A 195 -27.75 3.89 -3.82
N ALA A 196 -27.60 4.53 -4.98
CA ALA A 196 -26.93 3.94 -6.14
C ALA A 196 -25.41 3.77 -5.92
N ILE A 197 -24.79 4.75 -5.27
CA ILE A 197 -23.35 4.79 -5.04
C ILE A 197 -23.08 5.37 -3.65
N ALA A 198 -22.07 4.83 -2.96
CA ALA A 198 -21.69 5.27 -1.61
C ALA A 198 -20.80 6.53 -1.63
N LEU A 199 -21.20 7.53 -2.43
CA LEU A 199 -20.61 8.87 -2.41
C LEU A 199 -21.47 9.80 -1.55
N GLY A 200 -20.87 10.88 -1.06
CA GLY A 200 -21.51 11.77 -0.09
C GLY A 200 -20.58 12.92 0.31
N GLY A 201 -20.80 13.49 1.49
CA GLY A 201 -19.98 14.59 1.99
C GLY A 201 -18.81 14.13 2.87
N SER A 202 -17.98 15.09 3.28
CA SER A 202 -16.89 14.87 4.23
C SER A 202 -17.34 14.46 5.64
N ARG A 203 -18.63 14.58 5.95
CA ARG A 203 -19.20 14.20 7.25
C ARG A 203 -19.59 12.72 7.36
N ASN A 204 -19.86 12.06 6.24
CA ASN A 204 -20.33 10.67 6.21
C ASN A 204 -19.44 9.74 5.38
N VAL A 205 -18.54 10.26 4.55
CA VAL A 205 -17.59 9.46 3.78
C VAL A 205 -16.18 9.65 4.36
N ASN A 206 -15.64 8.61 5.00
CA ASN A 206 -14.33 8.61 5.65
C ASN A 206 -13.19 9.07 4.72
N ARG A 207 -13.27 8.68 3.43
CA ARG A 207 -12.25 8.96 2.41
C ARG A 207 -12.66 10.04 1.42
N ALA A 208 -13.55 10.97 1.81
CA ALA A 208 -14.06 12.02 0.92
C ALA A 208 -12.95 12.87 0.29
N LYS A 209 -11.88 13.16 1.04
CA LYS A 209 -10.73 13.93 0.53
C LYS A 209 -9.97 13.16 -0.55
N ASP A 210 -9.76 11.86 -0.35
CA ASP A 210 -9.01 11.02 -1.28
C ASP A 210 -9.81 10.83 -2.58
N ILE A 211 -11.14 10.63 -2.46
CA ILE A 211 -12.05 10.54 -3.62
C ILE A 211 -12.08 11.86 -4.40
N LEU A 212 -12.23 13.00 -3.72
CA LEU A 212 -12.24 14.30 -4.37
C LEU A 212 -10.89 14.60 -5.06
N SER A 213 -9.77 14.29 -4.40
CA SER A 213 -8.44 14.50 -4.98
C SER A 213 -8.23 13.62 -6.21
N LEU A 214 -8.73 12.38 -6.19
CA LEU A 214 -8.70 11.49 -7.36
C LEU A 214 -9.52 12.06 -8.52
N LEU A 215 -10.74 12.56 -8.26
CA LEU A 215 -11.58 13.20 -9.27
C LEU A 215 -10.91 14.44 -9.87
N MET A 216 -10.29 15.27 -9.04
CA MET A 216 -9.51 16.43 -9.48
C MET A 216 -8.37 16.01 -10.42
N LEU A 217 -7.59 15.00 -10.04
CA LEU A 217 -6.48 14.49 -10.86
C LEU A 217 -6.98 13.86 -12.18
N GLN A 218 -8.08 13.11 -12.15
CA GLN A 218 -8.69 12.54 -13.35
C GLN A 218 -9.22 13.62 -14.30
N GLY A 219 -9.71 14.72 -13.76
CA GLY A 219 -10.12 15.91 -14.50
C GLY A 219 -8.96 16.80 -14.98
N GLY A 220 -7.71 16.44 -14.66
CA GLY A 220 -6.52 17.18 -15.08
C GLY A 220 -6.12 18.35 -14.17
N ALA A 221 -6.73 18.49 -13.00
CA ALA A 221 -6.33 19.51 -12.04
C ALA A 221 -4.98 19.18 -11.41
N GLU A 222 -4.06 20.14 -11.41
CA GLU A 222 -2.84 20.07 -10.62
C GLU A 222 -3.16 20.41 -9.17
N LEU A 223 -2.75 19.56 -8.22
CA LEU A 223 -3.06 19.77 -6.81
C LEU A 223 -2.13 20.80 -6.14
N VAL A 224 -0.87 20.80 -6.57
CA VAL A 224 0.22 21.67 -6.11
C VAL A 224 1.08 22.05 -7.31
N ASN A 225 1.81 23.16 -7.22
CA ASN A 225 2.80 23.50 -8.25
C ASN A 225 4.01 22.56 -8.22
N ASP A 226 4.80 22.56 -9.30
CA ASP A 226 6.00 21.74 -9.47
C ASP A 226 7.04 21.93 -8.35
N GLU A 227 7.11 23.14 -7.77
CA GLU A 227 8.01 23.43 -6.65
C GLU A 227 7.47 22.98 -5.28
N TYR A 228 6.25 22.46 -5.20
CA TYR A 228 5.56 22.06 -3.96
C TYR A 228 5.45 23.19 -2.91
N THR A 229 5.40 24.45 -3.36
CA THR A 229 5.34 25.64 -2.50
C THR A 229 3.93 26.22 -2.38
N ALA A 230 3.02 25.87 -3.28
CA ALA A 230 1.66 26.40 -3.31
C ALA A 230 0.66 25.31 -3.73
N ALA A 231 -0.54 25.40 -3.17
CA ALA A 231 -1.67 24.58 -3.61
C ALA A 231 -2.32 25.22 -4.84
N THR A 232 -2.53 24.42 -5.89
CA THR A 232 -3.08 24.86 -7.19
C THR A 232 -4.39 24.18 -7.55
N PHE A 233 -4.90 23.29 -6.68
CA PHE A 233 -6.13 22.50 -6.90
C PHE A 233 -7.41 23.32 -7.13
N ALA A 234 -7.40 24.63 -6.89
CA ALA A 234 -8.54 25.52 -7.11
C ALA A 234 -8.63 26.05 -8.56
N SER A 235 -8.06 25.32 -9.53
CA SER A 235 -8.24 25.58 -10.96
C SER A 235 -9.68 25.35 -11.41
N GLN A 236 -9.98 25.67 -12.68
CA GLN A 236 -11.29 25.41 -13.27
C GLN A 236 -11.67 23.92 -13.17
N GLU A 237 -10.73 23.03 -13.50
CA GLU A 237 -10.87 21.58 -13.44
C GLU A 237 -11.13 21.12 -11.99
N GLY A 238 -10.46 21.73 -11.02
CA GLY A 238 -10.67 21.44 -9.60
C GLY A 238 -12.06 21.85 -9.11
N VAL A 239 -12.56 23.00 -9.56
CA VAL A 239 -13.93 23.47 -9.27
C VAL A 239 -14.97 22.55 -9.93
N GLU A 240 -14.73 22.10 -11.15
CA GLU A 240 -15.60 21.14 -11.85
C GLU A 240 -15.66 19.80 -11.12
N ALA A 241 -14.51 19.24 -10.72
CA ALA A 241 -14.45 18.00 -9.94
C ALA A 241 -15.17 18.13 -8.59
N LEU A 242 -15.01 19.26 -7.88
CA LEU A 242 -15.74 19.52 -6.64
C LEU A 242 -17.25 19.64 -6.87
N THR A 243 -17.64 20.34 -7.93
CA THR A 243 -19.05 20.49 -8.31
C THR A 243 -19.67 19.12 -8.62
N PHE A 244 -18.99 18.30 -9.42
CA PHE A 244 -19.39 16.92 -9.70
C PHE A 244 -19.51 16.09 -8.41
N TYR A 245 -18.49 16.09 -7.56
CA TYR A 245 -18.50 15.31 -6.32
C TYR A 245 -19.64 15.69 -5.37
N THR A 246 -19.94 16.99 -5.25
CA THR A 246 -20.99 17.47 -4.34
C THR A 246 -22.41 17.16 -4.81
N GLN A 247 -22.62 16.82 -6.10
CA GLN A 247 -23.92 16.36 -6.60
C GLN A 247 -24.41 15.12 -5.86
N PHE A 248 -23.52 14.19 -5.50
CA PHE A 248 -23.88 12.97 -4.76
C PHE A 248 -24.32 13.22 -3.31
N ALA A 249 -24.08 14.43 -2.78
CA ALA A 249 -24.56 14.84 -1.47
C ALA A 249 -25.80 15.75 -1.54
N ASN A 250 -26.22 16.16 -2.74
CA ASN A 250 -27.33 17.06 -2.95
C ASN A 250 -28.59 16.27 -3.37
N PRO A 251 -29.63 16.19 -2.51
CA PRO A 251 -30.84 15.43 -2.82
C PRO A 251 -31.66 16.02 -3.98
N ASN A 252 -31.36 17.26 -4.40
CA ASN A 252 -31.99 17.90 -5.56
C ASN A 252 -31.19 17.69 -6.86
N SER A 253 -29.99 17.10 -6.77
CA SER A 253 -29.24 16.71 -7.96
C SER A 253 -29.96 15.54 -8.63
N LYS A 254 -30.20 15.66 -9.94
CA LYS A 254 -30.84 14.63 -10.75
C LYS A 254 -29.81 13.79 -11.47
#